data_AF-A0A954WQY4-F1
#
_entry.id   AF-A0A954WQY4-F1
#
_cell.length_a   1.000
_cell.length_b   1.000
_cell.length_c   1.000
_cell.angle_alpha   90.00
_cell.angle_beta   90.00
_cell.angle_gamma   90.00
#
_symmetry.space_group_name_H-M   'P 1'
#
loop_
_entity.id
_entity.type
_entity.pdbx_description
1 polymer ?
#
loop_
_entity_poly.entity_id
_entity_poly.type
_entity_poly.pdbx_seq_one_letter_code
_entity_poly.pdbx_strand_id
1 'polypeptide(L)'
;MRRILTGTVVLCLAAAANAATVGEAQPFADGAVDGWSGISVLDGYGGLPAGDAVTAVNYYASPGRADGNHSVQPIIAENAGGNWSIWAVGPVDTPAAGGDYSIPWSTAAIPSNGNTYHPGFWQWNAGVDDADGGLVPFGDGTGSGMIQHNEDGTSYVPAIGNALTAQHASGAGGRAYQINFETAAAAARFCDTSTADFCFDFDANDEGAMVYGDGEIRAEGGFDGGYLKVTDAANGQRGKVVLPDTGAGGQFVFGGRTGGANSAHHIDNLEASIVDGRVEISAMLRVGGGTADPADGFSFNFVRPGDPTLAENTDGWAGIATEPENLPEEGTTTGISIGFDEWQSGPSAADTGNYDVDDIIGMSLRLDGQLVGQTANLTTKNGALDDVTSLQTGENADNLGWAQLTISAPLDGANLSNVQVTWKGAPVAFVPEPSSSLLAAVLALSALGLVRRRRK
;
A
#
# COMPACT_ATOMS: atom_id res chain seq x y z
N MET A 1 -31.21 25.13 -6.06
CA MET A 1 -30.35 25.04 -4.86
C MET A 1 -29.13 24.22 -5.23
N ARG A 2 -27.95 24.83 -5.35
CA ARG A 2 -26.70 24.12 -5.62
C ARG A 2 -26.26 23.45 -4.31
N ARG A 3 -26.33 22.13 -4.24
CA ARG A 3 -25.67 21.36 -3.18
C ARG A 3 -24.21 21.26 -3.57
N ILE A 4 -23.35 21.90 -2.78
CA ILE A 4 -21.90 21.68 -2.80
C ILE A 4 -21.72 20.31 -2.15
N LEU A 5 -21.34 19.29 -2.92
CA LEU A 5 -20.86 18.03 -2.39
C LEU A 5 -19.46 18.29 -1.82
N THR A 6 -19.35 18.26 -0.50
CA THR A 6 -18.08 18.13 0.20
C THR A 6 -17.64 16.69 0.09
N GLY A 7 -16.99 16.33 -1.02
CA GLY A 7 -16.19 15.11 -1.08
C GLY A 7 -14.98 15.31 -0.18
N THR A 8 -14.84 14.48 0.83
CA THR A 8 -13.62 14.43 1.65
C THR A 8 -12.51 13.89 0.76
N VAL A 9 -11.70 14.79 0.19
CA VAL A 9 -10.41 14.41 -0.39
C VAL A 9 -9.53 14.01 0.79
N VAL A 10 -9.28 12.71 0.96
CA VAL A 10 -8.23 12.23 1.87
C VAL A 10 -6.90 12.54 1.19
N LEU A 11 -6.46 13.78 1.36
CA LEU A 11 -5.11 14.18 1.03
C LEU A 11 -4.22 13.50 2.08
N CYS A 12 -3.40 12.53 1.68
CA CYS A 12 -2.30 12.02 2.50
C CYS A 12 -1.27 13.15 2.71
N LEU A 13 -1.57 14.08 3.61
CA LEU A 13 -0.52 14.90 4.22
C LEU A 13 0.29 13.96 5.10
N ALA A 14 1.62 14.01 4.97
CA ALA A 14 2.53 13.44 5.95
C ALA A 14 2.06 13.90 7.34
N ALA A 15 1.59 12.94 8.14
CA ALA A 15 1.14 13.23 9.49
C ALA A 15 2.32 13.80 10.29
N ALA A 16 2.08 14.87 11.03
CA ALA A 16 3.07 15.38 11.96
C ALA A 16 3.40 14.27 12.97
N ALA A 17 4.69 13.97 13.15
CA ALA A 17 5.15 13.02 14.16
C ALA A 17 4.64 13.47 15.55
N ASN A 18 3.89 12.62 16.22
CA ASN A 18 3.56 12.75 17.63
C ASN A 18 4.76 12.23 18.43
N ALA A 19 5.59 13.12 18.97
CA ALA A 19 6.63 12.70 19.89
C ALA A 19 5.99 12.23 21.21
N ALA A 20 6.07 10.93 21.48
CA ALA A 20 5.82 10.36 22.79
C ALA A 20 7.07 10.59 23.67
N THR A 21 7.20 11.79 24.23
CA THR A 21 8.32 12.15 25.11
C THR A 21 8.12 11.56 26.50
N VAL A 22 9.11 10.80 27.00
CA VAL A 22 9.07 10.20 28.34
C VAL A 22 10.20 10.77 29.21
N GLY A 23 9.87 11.80 30.00
CA GLY A 23 10.54 12.17 31.28
C GLY A 23 11.96 12.80 31.26
N GLU A 24 12.13 13.88 32.03
CA GLU A 24 13.39 14.61 32.27
C GLU A 24 14.23 14.05 33.45
N ALA A 25 14.95 12.93 33.31
CA ALA A 25 16.09 12.63 34.20
C ALA A 25 17.09 11.62 33.60
N GLN A 26 18.38 11.93 33.73
CA GLN A 26 19.53 11.25 33.11
C GLN A 26 19.72 9.79 33.59
N PRO A 27 19.81 8.77 32.71
CA PRO A 27 19.89 7.35 33.09
C PRO A 27 21.24 6.88 33.62
N PHE A 28 22.26 7.74 33.67
CA PHE A 28 23.64 7.28 33.78
C PHE A 28 24.52 8.11 34.71
N ALA A 29 24.00 8.46 35.88
CA ALA A 29 24.85 8.91 36.96
C ALA A 29 25.41 7.68 37.69
N ASP A 30 26.57 7.22 37.21
CA ASP A 30 27.62 6.55 37.97
C ASP A 30 27.22 5.26 38.73
N GLY A 31 27.07 4.15 38.02
CA GLY A 31 26.96 2.80 38.59
C GLY A 31 28.02 1.87 38.02
N ALA A 32 28.70 1.11 38.89
CA ALA A 32 29.70 0.13 38.48
C ALA A 32 29.09 -0.91 37.52
N VAL A 33 29.87 -1.28 36.49
CA VAL A 33 29.61 -2.34 35.52
C VAL A 33 29.54 -3.71 36.20
N ASP A 34 28.36 -4.15 36.62
CA ASP A 34 28.02 -5.57 36.43
C ASP A 34 27.38 -5.72 35.03
N GLY A 35 27.52 -6.91 34.44
CA GLY A 35 27.12 -7.25 33.08
C GLY A 35 25.61 -7.41 32.99
N TRP A 36 24.94 -6.49 32.32
CA TRP A 36 23.48 -6.50 32.20
C TRP A 36 23.10 -7.00 30.82
N SER A 37 22.39 -8.12 30.80
CA SER A 37 21.63 -8.56 29.64
C SER A 37 20.19 -8.84 30.07
N GLY A 38 19.23 -8.17 29.44
CA GLY A 38 17.85 -8.23 29.90
C GLY A 38 16.88 -7.46 29.03
N ILE A 39 15.65 -7.97 28.93
CA ILE A 39 14.54 -7.21 28.37
C ILE A 39 13.93 -6.36 29.47
N SER A 40 13.65 -5.11 29.14
CA SER A 40 12.97 -4.16 30.00
C SER A 40 11.78 -3.56 29.26
N VAL A 41 10.59 -3.59 29.87
CA VAL A 41 9.34 -3.06 29.33
C VAL A 41 8.76 -2.00 30.25
N LEU A 42 8.38 -0.86 29.67
CA LEU A 42 7.81 0.30 30.36
C LEU A 42 6.30 0.15 30.54
N ASP A 43 5.90 -0.66 31.52
CA ASP A 43 4.48 -0.91 31.85
C ASP A 43 3.75 0.39 32.28
N GLY A 44 4.41 1.22 33.09
CA GLY A 44 3.84 2.47 33.61
C GLY A 44 3.56 3.58 32.59
N TYR A 45 3.85 3.37 31.30
CA TYR A 45 3.66 4.36 30.23
C TYR A 45 2.19 4.47 29.75
N GLY A 46 1.29 3.56 30.15
CA GLY A 46 -0.13 3.59 29.74
C GLY A 46 -0.39 3.13 28.30
N GLY A 47 0.66 2.82 27.54
CA GLY A 47 0.63 2.26 26.19
C GLY A 47 0.94 3.29 25.10
N LEU A 48 1.49 2.80 23.99
CA LEU A 48 1.64 3.55 22.75
C LEU A 48 0.26 3.75 22.09
N PRO A 49 0.04 4.85 21.34
CA PRO A 49 -1.26 5.14 20.73
C PRO A 49 -1.64 4.09 19.67
N ALA A 50 -2.86 3.57 19.73
CA ALA A 50 -3.39 2.70 18.68
C ALA A 50 -3.55 3.49 17.36
N GLY A 51 -3.24 2.85 16.23
CA GLY A 51 -3.23 3.46 14.90
C GLY A 51 -1.94 4.18 14.53
N ASP A 52 -1.06 4.45 15.49
CA ASP A 52 0.26 5.03 15.22
C ASP A 52 1.29 3.94 14.87
N ALA A 53 2.32 4.31 14.12
CA ALA A 53 3.53 3.52 13.93
C ALA A 53 4.69 4.20 14.66
N VAL A 54 5.60 3.41 15.24
CA VAL A 54 6.89 3.95 15.68
C VAL A 54 7.71 4.25 14.43
N THR A 55 8.35 5.41 14.42
CA THR A 55 9.19 5.91 13.31
C THR A 55 10.66 6.04 13.70
N ALA A 56 10.93 6.27 14.98
CA ALA A 56 12.27 6.28 15.53
C ALA A 56 12.27 6.02 17.04
N VAL A 57 13.42 5.59 17.55
CA VAL A 57 13.68 5.49 18.99
C VAL A 57 14.92 6.31 19.31
N ASN A 58 14.74 7.33 20.12
CA ASN A 58 15.84 8.17 20.59
C ASN A 58 16.22 7.76 22.00
N TYR A 59 17.52 7.69 22.28
CA TYR A 59 18.01 7.36 23.61
C TYR A 59 19.35 8.03 23.88
N TYR A 60 19.64 8.31 25.15
CA TYR A 60 20.99 8.70 25.56
C TYR A 60 21.79 7.46 25.93
N ALA A 61 23.08 7.42 25.60
CA ALA A 61 24.04 6.41 26.05
C ALA A 61 25.18 7.09 26.80
N SER A 62 25.52 6.63 28.01
CA SER A 62 26.64 7.22 28.75
C SER A 62 28.00 6.69 28.31
N PRO A 63 29.09 7.39 28.64
CA PRO A 63 30.44 6.92 28.34
C PRO A 63 30.75 5.48 28.82
N GLY A 64 30.18 5.03 29.94
CA GLY A 64 30.37 3.67 30.45
C GLY A 64 29.53 2.59 29.74
N ARG A 65 28.59 3.01 28.89
CA ARG A 65 27.67 2.16 28.11
C ARG A 65 27.77 2.40 26.61
N ALA A 66 28.77 3.17 26.20
CA ALA A 66 29.04 3.53 24.82
C ALA A 66 30.52 3.32 24.51
N ASP A 67 30.99 2.13 24.85
CA ASP A 67 32.36 1.66 24.64
C ASP A 67 32.48 0.73 23.41
N GLY A 68 31.40 0.59 22.64
CA GLY A 68 31.30 -0.31 21.49
C GLY A 68 31.00 -1.77 21.84
N ASN A 69 30.83 -2.12 23.13
CA ASN A 69 30.53 -3.49 23.55
C ASN A 69 29.10 -3.67 24.06
N HIS A 70 28.43 -2.57 24.42
CA HIS A 70 27.03 -2.58 24.86
C HIS A 70 26.11 -2.31 23.68
N SER A 71 25.18 -3.23 23.46
CA SER A 71 24.18 -3.11 22.41
C SER A 71 22.80 -2.92 23.01
N VAL A 72 21.95 -2.22 22.27
CA VAL A 72 20.54 -2.01 22.57
C VAL A 72 19.71 -2.32 21.34
N GLN A 73 18.53 -2.89 21.56
CA GLN A 73 17.57 -3.17 20.52
C GLN A 73 16.18 -2.80 21.05
N PRO A 74 15.49 -1.84 20.43
CA PRO A 74 14.15 -1.48 20.88
C PRO A 74 13.17 -2.60 20.56
N ILE A 75 12.17 -2.75 21.42
CA ILE A 75 11.05 -3.67 21.22
C ILE A 75 9.74 -2.98 21.57
N ILE A 76 8.64 -3.54 21.10
CA ILE A 76 7.29 -3.23 21.59
C ILE A 76 6.74 -4.51 22.19
N ALA A 77 6.26 -4.42 23.42
CA ALA A 77 5.62 -5.52 24.13
C ALA A 77 4.10 -5.36 24.12
N GLU A 78 3.38 -6.39 23.72
CA GLU A 78 1.92 -6.47 23.83
C GLU A 78 1.54 -7.05 25.19
N ASN A 79 0.56 -6.43 25.84
CA ASN A 79 -0.11 -6.94 27.04
C ASN A 79 -1.56 -7.28 26.70
N ALA A 80 -1.84 -8.58 26.60
CA ALA A 80 -3.17 -9.14 26.38
C ALA A 80 -3.74 -9.67 27.70
N GLY A 81 -4.35 -8.78 28.48
CA GLY A 81 -5.03 -9.14 29.73
C GLY A 81 -4.10 -9.71 30.81
N GLY A 82 -2.87 -9.21 30.88
CA GLY A 82 -1.82 -9.66 31.81
C GLY A 82 -0.83 -10.66 31.21
N ASN A 83 -1.07 -11.14 29.99
CA ASN A 83 -0.13 -11.98 29.24
C ASN A 83 0.75 -11.09 28.37
N TRP A 84 2.05 -11.12 28.62
CA TRP A 84 3.02 -10.27 27.91
C TRP A 84 3.76 -11.05 26.82
N SER A 85 3.91 -10.43 25.66
CA SER A 85 4.72 -10.97 24.56
C SER A 85 5.37 -9.87 23.73
N ILE A 86 6.43 -10.19 23.00
CA ILE A 86 7.07 -9.26 22.06
C ILE A 86 6.20 -9.15 20.81
N TRP A 87 5.76 -7.94 20.48
CA TRP A 87 4.97 -7.65 19.28
C TRP A 87 5.82 -7.17 18.11
N ALA A 88 6.81 -6.32 18.39
CA ALA A 88 7.75 -5.85 17.37
C ALA A 88 9.17 -5.75 17.92
N VAL A 89 10.14 -5.94 17.04
CA VAL A 89 11.58 -5.88 17.33
C VAL A 89 12.21 -4.90 16.34
N GLY A 90 12.96 -3.94 16.85
CA GLY A 90 13.62 -2.93 16.04
C GLY A 90 15.09 -3.23 15.76
N PRO A 91 15.80 -2.29 15.08
CA PRO A 91 17.21 -2.46 14.75
C PRO A 91 18.10 -2.45 15.99
N VAL A 92 19.18 -3.21 15.93
CA VAL A 92 20.24 -3.16 16.95
C VAL A 92 21.09 -1.91 16.75
N ASP A 93 21.41 -1.23 17.84
CA ASP A 93 22.43 -0.18 17.88
C ASP A 93 23.50 -0.53 18.93
N THR A 94 24.73 -0.07 18.72
CA THR A 94 25.88 -0.32 19.60
C THR A 94 26.71 0.96 19.72
N PRO A 95 26.35 1.84 20.68
CA PRO A 95 27.02 3.11 20.92
C PRO A 95 28.53 2.98 21.10
N ALA A 96 29.29 3.83 20.38
CA ALA A 96 30.75 3.89 20.46
C ALA A 96 31.28 5.10 21.24
N ALA A 97 30.40 6.03 21.63
CA ALA A 97 30.73 7.18 22.47
C ALA A 97 29.51 7.67 23.27
N GLY A 98 29.73 8.29 24.44
CA GLY A 98 28.63 8.84 25.22
C GLY A 98 27.91 9.97 24.47
N GLY A 99 26.58 9.97 24.41
CA GLY A 99 25.80 10.94 23.63
C GLY A 99 24.34 10.51 23.38
N ASP A 100 23.60 11.36 22.67
CA ASP A 100 22.25 11.06 22.19
C ASP A 100 22.32 10.28 20.87
N TYR A 101 21.47 9.26 20.75
CA TYR A 101 21.35 8.36 19.62
C TYR A 101 19.91 8.31 19.13
N SER A 102 19.74 8.01 17.85
CA SER A 102 18.44 7.82 17.21
C SER A 102 18.50 6.59 16.32
N ILE A 103 17.60 5.65 16.55
CA ILE A 103 17.42 4.44 15.76
C ILE A 103 16.18 4.66 14.89
N PRO A 104 16.33 4.88 13.57
CA PRO A 104 15.20 4.87 12.65
C PRO A 104 14.54 3.49 12.70
N TRP A 105 13.24 3.44 12.95
CA TRP A 105 12.52 2.19 13.05
C TRP A 105 11.10 2.38 12.55
N SER A 106 10.74 1.74 11.44
CA SER A 106 9.37 1.76 10.90
C SER A 106 8.63 0.50 11.33
N THR A 107 7.65 0.62 12.22
CA THR A 107 6.79 -0.51 12.61
C THR A 107 5.51 -0.56 11.79
N ALA A 108 4.82 -1.69 11.85
CA ALA A 108 3.39 -1.71 11.54
C ALA A 108 2.61 -0.76 12.46
N ALA A 109 1.38 -0.44 12.08
CA ALA A 109 0.46 0.31 12.93
C ALA A 109 0.11 -0.47 14.20
N ILE A 110 0.10 0.21 15.35
CA ILE A 110 -0.27 -0.37 16.64
C ILE A 110 -1.76 -0.77 16.60
N PRO A 111 -2.11 -2.04 16.83
CA PRO A 111 -3.49 -2.51 16.68
C PRO A 111 -4.48 -1.89 17.68
N SER A 112 -5.71 -1.68 17.23
CA SER A 112 -6.86 -1.24 18.05
C SER A 112 -7.70 -2.42 18.57
N ASN A 113 -7.04 -3.48 19.06
CA ASN A 113 -7.67 -4.75 19.44
C ASN A 113 -8.02 -4.89 20.93
N GLY A 114 -7.90 -3.81 21.71
CA GLY A 114 -8.17 -3.82 23.16
C GLY A 114 -6.99 -4.27 24.03
N ASN A 115 -5.87 -4.69 23.41
CA ASN A 115 -4.60 -4.91 24.11
C ASN A 115 -3.83 -3.59 24.26
N THR A 116 -2.85 -3.56 25.16
CA THR A 116 -1.95 -2.40 25.32
C THR A 116 -0.56 -2.72 24.81
N TYR A 117 0.08 -1.76 24.16
CA TYR A 117 1.40 -1.92 23.54
C TYR A 117 2.40 -1.00 24.22
N HIS A 118 3.49 -1.55 24.75
CA HIS A 118 4.40 -0.82 25.62
C HIS A 118 5.79 -0.76 25.02
N PRO A 119 6.48 0.40 25.11
CA PRO A 119 7.85 0.51 24.69
C PRO A 119 8.75 -0.34 25.60
N GLY A 120 9.75 -0.98 25.00
CA GLY A 120 10.76 -1.73 25.71
C GLY A 120 12.08 -1.78 24.96
N PHE A 121 13.06 -2.42 25.57
CA PHE A 121 14.37 -2.64 24.98
C PHE A 121 14.95 -3.95 25.45
N TRP A 122 15.70 -4.57 24.56
CA TRP A 122 16.68 -5.60 24.85
C TRP A 122 18.05 -4.93 24.91
N GLN A 123 18.83 -5.20 25.94
CA GLN A 123 20.20 -4.70 26.08
C GLN A 123 21.12 -5.85 26.46
N TRP A 124 22.38 -5.81 26.02
CA TRP A 124 23.40 -6.78 26.40
C TRP A 124 24.81 -6.20 26.25
N ASN A 125 25.80 -6.84 26.90
CA ASN A 125 27.22 -6.56 26.71
C ASN A 125 27.91 -7.76 26.06
N ALA A 126 28.53 -7.54 24.90
CA ALA A 126 29.20 -8.59 24.14
C ALA A 126 30.32 -9.27 24.95
N GLY A 127 30.09 -10.53 25.33
CA GLY A 127 31.12 -11.42 25.88
C GLY A 127 31.47 -11.22 27.36
N VAL A 128 30.71 -10.43 28.12
CA VAL A 128 30.97 -10.12 29.54
C VAL A 128 29.86 -10.63 30.48
N ASP A 129 28.81 -11.24 29.93
CA ASP A 129 27.60 -11.62 30.68
C ASP A 129 27.81 -12.79 31.65
N ASP A 130 27.11 -12.78 32.79
CA ASP A 130 27.01 -13.95 33.65
C ASP A 130 25.90 -14.88 33.13
N ALA A 131 26.17 -16.18 33.10
CA ALA A 131 25.23 -17.20 32.58
C ALA A 131 23.90 -17.30 33.36
N ASP A 132 23.73 -16.47 34.39
CA ASP A 132 22.59 -16.43 35.31
C ASP A 132 21.78 -15.12 35.17
N GLY A 133 22.26 -14.15 34.38
CA GLY A 133 21.71 -12.82 34.17
C GLY A 133 21.61 -11.97 35.44
N GLY A 134 22.21 -10.78 35.42
CA GLY A 134 22.36 -9.93 36.61
C GLY A 134 21.04 -9.55 37.30
N LEU A 135 20.97 -9.79 38.61
CA LEU A 135 19.94 -9.25 39.50
C LEU A 135 20.18 -7.75 39.73
N VAL A 136 19.26 -6.91 39.29
CA VAL A 136 19.29 -5.49 39.64
C VAL A 136 18.86 -5.28 41.10
N PRO A 137 19.73 -4.77 42.00
CA PRO A 137 19.30 -4.26 43.28
C PRO A 137 18.74 -2.85 43.02
N PHE A 138 17.43 -2.75 42.84
CA PHE A 138 16.79 -1.43 42.83
C PHE A 138 16.74 -0.91 44.27
N GLY A 139 17.39 0.24 44.47
CA GLY A 139 17.23 1.03 45.69
C GLY A 139 15.77 1.39 45.91
N ASP A 140 15.42 1.46 47.18
CA ASP A 140 14.15 1.86 47.75
C ASP A 140 13.77 3.32 47.40
N GLY A 141 13.23 3.60 46.19
CA GLY A 141 12.60 4.92 45.91
C GLY A 141 12.17 5.34 44.49
N THR A 142 10.83 5.57 44.35
CA THR A 142 10.01 6.57 43.58
C THR A 142 10.15 6.87 42.05
N GLY A 143 9.52 6.08 41.14
CA GLY A 143 9.41 6.31 39.66
C GLY A 143 8.62 5.22 38.87
N SER A 144 8.27 5.36 37.59
CA SER A 144 7.23 4.51 36.94
C SER A 144 7.59 3.02 36.73
N GLY A 145 6.65 2.11 37.01
CA GLY A 145 6.84 0.64 37.07
C GLY A 145 7.20 -0.04 35.75
N MET A 146 8.16 -0.95 35.80
CA MET A 146 8.70 -1.71 34.67
C MET A 146 8.68 -3.22 34.92
N ILE A 147 8.59 -3.96 33.83
CA ILE A 147 8.76 -5.42 33.79
C ILE A 147 10.16 -5.73 33.30
N GLN A 148 10.86 -6.64 33.99
CA GLN A 148 12.13 -7.17 33.53
C GLN A 148 12.06 -8.68 33.29
N HIS A 149 12.61 -9.09 32.16
CA HIS A 149 12.82 -10.49 31.79
C HIS A 149 14.33 -10.71 31.65
N ASN A 150 14.89 -11.52 32.54
CA ASN A 150 16.30 -11.89 32.49
C ASN A 150 16.50 -12.89 31.36
N GLU A 151 17.50 -12.64 30.52
CA GLU A 151 17.83 -13.49 29.38
C GLU A 151 19.35 -13.57 29.25
N ASP A 152 19.86 -14.69 28.76
CA ASP A 152 21.29 -14.84 28.45
C ASP A 152 21.68 -13.91 27.29
N GLY A 153 22.45 -12.87 27.61
CA GLY A 153 22.89 -11.84 26.67
C GLY A 153 23.72 -12.33 25.50
N THR A 154 24.32 -13.51 25.63
CA THR A 154 25.20 -14.06 24.60
C THR A 154 24.47 -14.91 23.57
N SER A 155 23.26 -15.37 23.88
CA SER A 155 22.50 -16.30 23.02
C SER A 155 21.07 -15.88 22.73
N TYR A 156 20.53 -14.91 23.48
CA TYR A 156 19.16 -14.46 23.31
C TYR A 156 19.00 -13.52 22.10
N VAL A 157 18.04 -13.87 21.24
CA VAL A 157 17.60 -13.04 20.12
C VAL A 157 16.10 -12.78 20.32
N PRO A 158 15.69 -11.52 20.58
CA PRO A 158 14.28 -11.17 20.67
C PRO A 158 13.56 -11.54 19.37
N ALA A 159 12.44 -12.26 19.48
CA ALA A 159 11.60 -12.61 18.35
C ALA A 159 10.14 -12.28 18.64
N ILE A 160 9.39 -11.93 17.59
CA ILE A 160 7.95 -11.68 17.66
C ILE A 160 7.24 -12.92 18.20
N GLY A 161 6.33 -12.72 19.16
CA GLY A 161 5.60 -13.78 19.85
C GLY A 161 6.34 -14.38 21.04
N ASN A 162 7.61 -14.02 21.31
CA ASN A 162 8.29 -14.47 22.52
C ASN A 162 7.49 -14.02 23.75
N ALA A 163 7.12 -14.97 24.60
CA ALA A 163 6.46 -14.69 25.85
C ALA A 163 7.42 -13.98 26.80
N LEU A 164 6.97 -12.89 27.41
CA LEU A 164 7.70 -12.16 28.44
C LEU A 164 7.13 -12.58 29.79
N THR A 165 7.90 -13.32 30.57
CA THR A 165 7.51 -13.63 31.95
C THR A 165 8.09 -12.58 32.89
N ALA A 166 7.26 -11.89 33.66
CA ALA A 166 7.77 -10.94 34.64
C ALA A 166 8.58 -11.68 35.71
N GLN A 167 9.90 -11.64 35.61
CA GLN A 167 10.79 -12.24 36.60
C GLN A 167 11.08 -11.26 37.72
N HIS A 168 11.14 -9.96 37.40
CA HIS A 168 11.23 -8.88 38.35
C HIS A 168 10.29 -7.74 37.95
N ALA A 169 9.65 -7.12 38.95
CA ALA A 169 8.86 -5.92 38.78
C ALA A 169 9.40 -4.86 39.73
N SER A 170 9.78 -3.69 39.21
CA SER A 170 9.92 -2.53 40.07
C SER A 170 8.51 -2.09 40.44
N GLY A 171 8.18 -2.01 41.74
CA GLY A 171 6.94 -1.34 42.15
C GLY A 171 6.87 0.09 41.62
N ALA A 172 5.80 0.83 41.94
CA ALA A 172 5.76 2.28 41.73
C ALA A 172 6.96 2.90 42.47
N GLY A 173 8.04 3.16 41.75
CA GLY A 173 9.41 3.27 42.26
C GLY A 173 10.58 3.24 41.25
N GLY A 174 10.43 2.67 40.05
CA GLY A 174 11.53 2.34 39.12
C GLY A 174 12.32 3.51 38.51
N ARG A 175 13.54 3.21 38.03
CA ARG A 175 14.43 4.18 37.35
C ARG A 175 13.83 4.59 35.99
N ALA A 176 13.76 5.90 35.73
CA ALA A 176 13.34 6.44 34.44
C ALA A 176 14.47 6.30 33.40
N TYR A 177 14.13 5.83 32.20
CA TYR A 177 15.02 5.80 31.05
C TYR A 177 14.76 7.03 30.17
N GLN A 178 15.82 7.68 29.66
CA GLN A 178 15.72 8.70 28.62
C GLN A 178 15.63 7.98 27.28
N ILE A 179 14.47 7.39 27.04
CA ILE A 179 14.15 6.77 25.77
C ILE A 179 12.84 7.39 25.31
N ASN A 180 12.87 7.95 24.10
CA ASN A 180 11.70 8.53 23.45
C ASN A 180 11.38 7.70 22.22
N PHE A 181 10.15 7.21 22.16
CA PHE A 181 9.62 6.60 20.96
C PHE A 181 8.94 7.71 20.17
N GLU A 182 9.42 7.97 18.98
CA GLU A 182 8.72 8.83 18.04
C GLU A 182 7.65 7.99 17.37
N THR A 183 6.41 8.43 17.51
CA THR A 183 5.28 7.84 16.84
C THR A 183 4.75 8.82 15.81
N ALA A 184 4.34 8.35 14.66
CA ALA A 184 3.48 9.12 13.78
C ALA A 184 2.17 8.36 13.66
N ALA A 185 1.08 9.05 13.33
CA ALA A 185 -0.05 8.33 12.74
C ALA A 185 0.54 7.44 11.65
N ALA A 186 0.32 6.12 11.74
CA ALA A 186 0.75 5.26 10.67
C ALA A 186 0.19 5.88 9.40
N ALA A 187 1.00 5.99 8.34
CA ALA A 187 0.43 6.27 7.03
C ALA A 187 -0.77 5.35 6.92
N ALA A 188 -1.97 5.93 6.73
CA ALA A 188 -3.21 5.19 6.78
C ALA A 188 -2.96 3.89 6.03
N ARG A 189 -3.04 2.75 6.72
CA ARG A 189 -2.88 1.46 6.05
C ARG A 189 -3.75 1.58 4.83
N PHE A 190 -3.16 1.39 3.66
CA PHE A 190 -3.92 1.51 2.42
C PHE A 190 -5.11 0.54 2.44
N CYS A 191 -5.07 -0.44 3.34
CA CYS A 191 -6.22 -1.20 3.78
C CYS A 191 -6.71 -0.98 5.22
N ASP A 192 -7.73 -0.14 5.36
CA ASP A 192 -8.68 -0.17 6.48
C ASP A 192 -9.97 -0.90 6.06
N THR A 193 -10.01 -2.21 6.34
CA THR A 193 -11.17 -3.08 6.06
C THR A 193 -12.42 -2.69 6.86
N SER A 194 -12.37 -1.70 7.76
CA SER A 194 -13.55 -1.23 8.48
C SER A 194 -14.43 -0.28 7.66
N THR A 195 -13.92 0.26 6.55
CA THR A 195 -14.63 1.22 5.69
C THR A 195 -14.63 0.90 4.19
N ALA A 196 -13.73 0.04 3.73
CA ALA A 196 -13.64 -0.36 2.32
C ALA A 196 -14.47 -1.62 2.01
N ASP A 197 -15.16 -1.64 0.87
CA ASP A 197 -15.84 -2.84 0.37
C ASP A 197 -14.85 -3.82 -0.29
N PHE A 198 -13.69 -3.31 -0.69
CA PHE A 198 -12.59 -4.04 -1.30
C PHE A 198 -11.28 -3.53 -0.73
N CYS A 199 -10.42 -4.47 -0.32
CA CYS A 199 -9.10 -4.12 0.15
C CYS A 199 -8.09 -5.22 -0.10
N PHE A 200 -7.04 -4.87 -0.83
CA PHE A 200 -5.96 -5.77 -1.20
C PHE A 200 -4.62 -5.03 -1.11
N ASP A 201 -3.85 -5.31 -0.05
CA ASP A 201 -2.52 -4.71 0.16
C ASP A 201 -1.38 -5.55 -0.44
N PHE A 202 -1.65 -6.81 -0.82
CA PHE A 202 -0.69 -7.74 -1.41
C PHE A 202 0.61 -7.98 -0.60
N ASP A 203 0.67 -7.55 0.67
CA ASP A 203 1.83 -7.68 1.56
C ASP A 203 1.98 -9.09 2.13
N ALA A 204 0.87 -9.82 2.24
CA ALA A 204 0.83 -11.22 2.66
C ALA A 204 0.31 -12.11 1.52
N ASN A 205 0.93 -13.28 1.34
CA ASN A 205 0.58 -14.20 0.26
C ASN A 205 -0.89 -14.64 0.29
N ASP A 206 -1.56 -14.43 -0.86
CA ASP A 206 -2.81 -15.02 -1.34
C ASP A 206 -4.09 -14.74 -0.51
N GLU A 207 -4.65 -13.55 -0.70
CA GLU A 207 -6.03 -13.21 -0.33
C GLU A 207 -7.09 -13.85 -1.25
N GLY A 208 -6.90 -15.09 -1.72
CA GLY A 208 -7.85 -15.78 -2.59
C GLY A 208 -7.88 -15.27 -4.04
N ALA A 209 -6.81 -14.61 -4.49
CA ALA A 209 -6.70 -14.12 -5.85
C ALA A 209 -6.40 -15.28 -6.82
N MET A 210 -7.14 -15.34 -7.93
CA MET A 210 -6.89 -16.31 -8.99
C MET A 210 -5.91 -15.72 -10.00
N VAL A 211 -4.72 -16.30 -10.07
CA VAL A 211 -3.62 -15.83 -10.93
C VAL A 211 -3.44 -16.77 -12.12
N TYR A 212 -3.34 -16.20 -13.32
CA TYR A 212 -3.17 -16.94 -14.58
C TYR A 212 -2.09 -16.34 -15.46
N GLY A 213 -1.52 -17.18 -16.33
CA GLY A 213 -0.46 -16.77 -17.24
C GLY A 213 0.79 -16.38 -16.48
N ASP A 214 1.36 -15.22 -16.82
CA ASP A 214 2.57 -14.67 -16.18
C ASP A 214 2.29 -13.83 -14.92
N GLY A 215 1.03 -13.71 -14.50
CA GLY A 215 0.67 -13.02 -13.27
C GLY A 215 1.30 -13.67 -12.05
N GLU A 216 1.58 -12.89 -11.00
CA GLU A 216 2.22 -13.37 -9.77
C GLU A 216 1.90 -12.41 -8.61
N ILE A 217 1.79 -12.92 -7.37
CA ILE A 217 1.87 -12.08 -6.17
C ILE A 217 3.26 -12.26 -5.58
N ARG A 218 3.96 -11.15 -5.36
CA ARG A 218 5.33 -11.14 -4.83
C ARG A 218 5.34 -10.56 -3.43
N ALA A 219 6.09 -11.17 -2.53
CA ALA A 219 6.12 -10.80 -1.12
C ALA A 219 6.99 -9.58 -0.79
N GLU A 220 7.76 -9.06 -1.77
CA GLU A 220 8.66 -7.93 -1.57
C GLU A 220 8.78 -7.09 -2.85
N GLY A 221 9.16 -5.81 -2.71
CA GLY A 221 9.38 -4.88 -3.82
C GLY A 221 8.17 -4.00 -4.16
N GLY A 222 7.11 -4.11 -3.36
CA GLY A 222 5.91 -3.29 -3.32
C GLY A 222 6.14 -1.83 -2.95
N PHE A 223 5.06 -1.11 -2.71
CA PHE A 223 5.08 0.24 -2.17
C PHE A 223 5.50 0.22 -0.70
N ASP A 224 4.91 -0.68 0.08
CA ASP A 224 5.20 -0.92 1.50
C ASP A 224 5.39 -2.41 1.88
N GLY A 225 5.44 -3.31 0.90
CA GLY A 225 5.87 -4.69 1.11
C GLY A 225 5.80 -5.52 -0.16
N GLY A 226 4.75 -6.31 -0.30
CA GLY A 226 4.47 -7.16 -1.46
C GLY A 226 3.75 -6.41 -2.57
N TYR A 227 3.46 -7.07 -3.68
CA TYR A 227 2.67 -6.50 -4.77
C TYR A 227 2.09 -7.56 -5.70
N LEU A 228 1.07 -7.16 -6.45
CA LEU A 228 0.52 -7.90 -7.57
C LEU A 228 1.26 -7.56 -8.87
N LYS A 229 1.92 -8.53 -9.46
CA LYS A 229 2.47 -8.48 -10.82
C LYS A 229 1.43 -8.98 -11.82
N VAL A 230 1.10 -8.18 -12.83
CA VAL A 230 0.39 -8.63 -14.03
C VAL A 230 1.39 -9.10 -15.09
N THR A 231 2.42 -8.29 -15.36
CA THR A 231 3.53 -8.62 -16.28
C THR A 231 4.84 -8.09 -15.71
N ASP A 232 5.97 -8.66 -16.14
CA ASP A 232 7.27 -8.03 -15.97
C ASP A 232 7.68 -7.37 -17.29
N ALA A 233 8.71 -6.51 -17.22
CA ALA A 233 9.42 -5.95 -18.35
C ALA A 233 10.22 -7.01 -19.15
N ALA A 234 9.56 -8.08 -19.57
CA ALA A 234 10.05 -9.18 -20.38
C ALA A 234 9.19 -9.34 -21.63
N ASN A 235 9.74 -9.95 -22.68
CA ASN A 235 9.06 -10.15 -23.96
C ASN A 235 8.03 -11.29 -23.89
N GLY A 236 6.86 -11.08 -24.49
CA GLY A 236 5.84 -12.12 -24.69
C GLY A 236 5.12 -12.54 -23.41
N GLN A 237 5.03 -11.64 -22.43
CA GLN A 237 4.27 -11.87 -21.20
C GLN A 237 2.78 -11.72 -21.47
N ARG A 238 1.96 -12.48 -20.76
CA ARG A 238 0.51 -12.33 -20.72
C ARG A 238 -0.01 -12.76 -19.35
N GLY A 239 -0.45 -11.78 -18.55
CA GLY A 239 -0.98 -12.01 -17.21
C GLY A 239 -2.48 -11.75 -17.12
N LYS A 240 -3.15 -12.53 -16.28
CA LYS A 240 -4.53 -12.26 -15.82
C LYS A 240 -4.60 -12.53 -14.33
N VAL A 241 -5.13 -11.59 -13.56
CA VAL A 241 -5.43 -11.79 -12.13
C VAL A 241 -6.87 -11.41 -11.84
N VAL A 242 -7.58 -12.28 -11.13
CA VAL A 242 -8.96 -12.07 -10.68
C VAL A 242 -8.96 -12.03 -9.17
N LEU A 243 -9.41 -10.92 -8.59
CA LEU A 243 -9.52 -10.79 -7.14
C LEU A 243 -10.81 -11.46 -6.62
N PRO A 244 -10.82 -11.96 -5.37
CA PRO A 244 -12.00 -12.62 -4.80
C PRO A 244 -13.22 -11.70 -4.82
N ASP A 245 -14.39 -12.31 -4.96
CA ASP A 245 -15.67 -11.62 -4.77
C ASP A 245 -15.88 -11.30 -3.29
N THR A 246 -16.01 -10.01 -2.98
CA THR A 246 -16.31 -9.54 -1.61
C THR A 246 -17.82 -9.51 -1.35
N GLY A 247 -18.66 -9.81 -2.35
CA GLY A 247 -20.11 -9.74 -2.28
C GLY A 247 -20.67 -8.33 -2.54
N ALA A 248 -19.82 -7.36 -2.87
CA ALA A 248 -20.21 -5.97 -3.10
C ALA A 248 -20.82 -5.71 -4.50
N GLY A 249 -20.99 -6.74 -5.34
CA GLY A 249 -21.73 -6.63 -6.60
C GLY A 249 -20.87 -6.49 -7.86
N GLY A 250 -19.57 -6.74 -7.75
CA GLY A 250 -18.61 -6.85 -8.84
C GLY A 250 -17.28 -7.39 -8.36
N GLN A 251 -16.35 -7.63 -9.28
CA GLN A 251 -15.01 -8.15 -8.98
C GLN A 251 -13.95 -7.36 -9.74
N PHE A 252 -12.73 -7.30 -9.18
CA PHE A 252 -11.59 -6.76 -9.89
C PHE A 252 -10.92 -7.81 -10.76
N VAL A 253 -10.60 -7.41 -11.98
CA VAL A 253 -9.85 -8.21 -12.94
C VAL A 253 -8.76 -7.33 -13.55
N PHE A 254 -7.54 -7.86 -13.60
CA PHE A 254 -6.40 -7.22 -14.24
C PHE A 254 -5.91 -8.08 -15.39
N GLY A 255 -5.64 -7.45 -16.53
CA GLY A 255 -5.15 -8.12 -17.73
C GLY A 255 -4.04 -7.31 -18.35
N GLY A 256 -2.95 -7.96 -18.73
CA GLY A 256 -1.84 -7.28 -19.39
C GLY A 256 -1.11 -8.20 -20.34
N ARG A 257 -0.46 -7.60 -21.33
CA ARG A 257 0.42 -8.31 -22.26
C ARG A 257 1.62 -7.45 -22.63
N THR A 258 2.71 -8.12 -23.01
CA THR A 258 3.88 -7.47 -23.56
C THR A 258 4.25 -8.06 -24.92
N GLY A 259 4.55 -7.17 -25.85
CA GLY A 259 5.19 -7.48 -27.12
C GLY A 259 6.72 -7.49 -26.97
N GLY A 260 7.42 -7.34 -28.11
CA GLY A 260 8.89 -7.28 -28.15
C GLY A 260 9.52 -6.07 -27.47
N ALA A 261 8.69 -5.13 -27.03
CA ALA A 261 9.09 -3.85 -26.48
C ALA A 261 8.99 -3.78 -24.94
N ASN A 262 8.33 -4.77 -24.32
CA ASN A 262 8.31 -5.10 -22.90
C ASN A 262 7.83 -3.98 -21.96
N SER A 263 7.04 -4.29 -20.94
CA SER A 263 6.69 -3.34 -19.89
C SER A 263 6.26 -4.08 -18.63
N ALA A 264 6.62 -3.55 -17.47
CA ALA A 264 6.14 -4.03 -16.19
C ALA A 264 4.80 -3.39 -15.87
N HIS A 265 3.83 -4.21 -15.44
CA HIS A 265 2.51 -3.76 -15.02
C HIS A 265 2.24 -4.34 -13.63
N HIS A 266 2.52 -3.54 -12.60
CA HIS A 266 2.40 -3.94 -11.20
C HIS A 266 1.39 -3.06 -10.48
N ILE A 267 0.64 -3.70 -9.58
CA ILE A 267 -0.41 -3.11 -8.77
C ILE A 267 -0.05 -3.43 -7.32
N ASP A 268 -0.20 -2.44 -6.47
CA ASP A 268 -0.09 -2.61 -5.05
C ASP A 268 -1.15 -1.75 -4.39
N ASN A 269 -1.51 -2.06 -3.15
CA ASN A 269 -2.34 -1.21 -2.33
C ASN A 269 -3.60 -0.80 -3.10
N LEU A 270 -4.58 -1.70 -3.16
CA LEU A 270 -5.84 -1.50 -3.85
C LEU A 270 -6.97 -1.38 -2.82
N GLU A 271 -7.68 -0.26 -2.87
CA GLU A 271 -8.86 0.01 -2.04
C GLU A 271 -10.01 0.40 -2.96
N ALA A 272 -11.20 -0.12 -2.69
CA ALA A 272 -12.40 0.40 -3.31
C ALA A 272 -13.63 0.34 -2.39
N SER A 273 -14.54 1.28 -2.61
CA SER A 273 -15.82 1.35 -1.92
C SER A 273 -16.94 1.66 -2.88
N ILE A 274 -18.13 1.12 -2.59
CA ILE A 274 -19.36 1.42 -3.28
C ILE A 274 -20.16 2.41 -2.45
N VAL A 275 -20.11 3.69 -2.87
CA VAL A 275 -20.77 4.78 -2.15
C VAL A 275 -21.75 5.46 -3.09
N ASP A 276 -23.01 5.59 -2.67
CA ASP A 276 -24.07 6.30 -3.41
C ASP A 276 -24.20 5.88 -4.89
N GLY A 277 -24.06 4.57 -5.18
CA GLY A 277 -24.17 4.02 -6.54
C GLY A 277 -22.95 4.28 -7.42
N ARG A 278 -21.81 4.61 -6.81
CA ARG A 278 -20.52 4.80 -7.46
C ARG A 278 -19.54 3.76 -6.95
N VAL A 279 -18.58 3.39 -7.79
CA VAL A 279 -17.35 2.75 -7.34
C VAL A 279 -16.28 3.83 -7.22
N GLU A 280 -15.67 3.90 -6.05
CA GLU A 280 -14.54 4.77 -5.72
C GLU A 280 -13.32 3.86 -5.53
N ILE A 281 -12.27 4.05 -6.31
CA ILE A 281 -11.09 3.17 -6.38
C ILE A 281 -9.84 4.01 -6.14
N SER A 282 -8.91 3.51 -5.34
CA SER A 282 -7.52 3.97 -5.27
C SER A 282 -6.59 2.77 -5.42
N ALA A 283 -5.53 2.91 -6.21
CA ALA A 283 -4.49 1.91 -6.34
C ALA A 283 -3.10 2.54 -6.50
N MET A 284 -2.05 1.87 -6.04
CA MET A 284 -0.68 2.20 -6.39
C MET A 284 -0.23 1.35 -7.57
N LEU A 285 0.28 1.99 -8.62
CA LEU A 285 0.68 1.34 -9.85
C LEU A 285 2.15 1.62 -10.15
N ARG A 286 2.87 0.60 -10.61
CA ARG A 286 4.20 0.73 -11.18
C ARG A 286 4.14 0.19 -12.61
N VAL A 287 4.37 1.09 -13.56
CA VAL A 287 4.14 0.90 -15.00
C VAL A 287 5.39 1.28 -15.78
N GLY A 288 5.80 0.49 -16.76
CA GLY A 288 6.86 0.82 -17.71
C GLY A 288 8.10 -0.06 -17.64
N GLY A 289 9.24 0.50 -18.08
CA GLY A 289 10.50 -0.24 -18.19
C GLY A 289 10.59 -1.05 -19.48
N GLY A 290 11.50 -2.03 -19.53
CA GLY A 290 11.68 -2.89 -20.70
C GLY A 290 12.56 -2.29 -21.78
N THR A 291 12.03 -1.36 -22.57
CA THR A 291 12.77 -0.71 -23.66
C THR A 291 12.49 0.80 -23.75
N ALA A 292 13.11 1.48 -24.73
CA ALA A 292 12.82 2.88 -25.03
C ALA A 292 11.37 3.10 -25.51
N ASP A 293 10.72 2.04 -25.99
CA ASP A 293 9.37 2.06 -26.52
C ASP A 293 8.54 0.98 -25.82
N PRO A 294 8.09 1.18 -24.56
CA PRO A 294 7.38 0.16 -23.80
C PRO A 294 6.10 -0.31 -24.50
N ALA A 295 5.76 -1.59 -24.33
CA ALA A 295 4.59 -2.22 -24.93
C ALA A 295 4.15 -3.48 -24.16
N ASP A 296 2.91 -3.96 -24.28
CA ASP A 296 1.82 -3.35 -25.06
C ASP A 296 0.91 -2.51 -24.17
N GLY A 297 0.59 -3.03 -22.98
CA GLY A 297 -0.26 -2.34 -22.02
C GLY A 297 -0.95 -3.29 -21.06
N PHE A 298 -1.81 -2.72 -20.22
CA PHE A 298 -2.65 -3.46 -19.29
C PHE A 298 -3.97 -2.73 -19.04
N SER A 299 -4.92 -3.43 -18.42
CA SER A 299 -6.19 -2.84 -18.04
C SER A 299 -6.52 -3.07 -16.57
N PHE A 300 -7.25 -2.10 -16.04
CA PHE A 300 -7.82 -2.10 -14.71
C PHE A 300 -9.33 -2.20 -14.83
N ASN A 301 -9.94 -3.27 -14.30
CA ASN A 301 -11.34 -3.58 -14.57
C ASN A 301 -12.12 -3.88 -13.30
N PHE A 302 -13.31 -3.27 -13.20
CA PHE A 302 -14.33 -3.64 -12.24
C PHE A 302 -15.53 -4.23 -12.99
N VAL A 303 -15.65 -5.55 -12.94
CA VAL A 303 -16.55 -6.33 -13.79
C VAL A 303 -17.81 -6.75 -13.06
N ARG A 304 -18.89 -7.01 -13.81
CA ARG A 304 -20.14 -7.53 -13.23
C ARG A 304 -20.07 -9.05 -13.05
N PRO A 305 -20.89 -9.62 -12.15
CA PRO A 305 -21.03 -11.06 -12.05
C PRO A 305 -21.36 -11.70 -13.40
N GLY A 306 -20.60 -12.73 -13.78
CA GLY A 306 -20.75 -13.44 -15.06
C GLY A 306 -19.98 -12.82 -16.23
N ASP A 307 -19.13 -11.82 -16.00
CA ASP A 307 -18.18 -11.37 -17.02
C ASP A 307 -17.33 -12.55 -17.52
N PRO A 308 -17.13 -12.70 -18.84
CA PRO A 308 -16.31 -13.77 -19.41
C PRO A 308 -14.90 -13.87 -18.84
N THR A 309 -14.29 -12.75 -18.44
CA THR A 309 -12.92 -12.72 -17.90
C THR A 309 -12.78 -13.34 -16.51
N LEU A 310 -13.90 -13.52 -15.78
CA LEU A 310 -13.96 -14.24 -14.51
C LEU A 310 -13.81 -15.76 -14.68
N ALA A 311 -14.01 -16.29 -15.89
CA ALA A 311 -13.85 -17.72 -16.14
C ALA A 311 -12.38 -18.15 -16.08
N GLU A 312 -12.14 -19.40 -15.70
CA GLU A 312 -10.84 -20.04 -15.88
C GLU A 312 -10.54 -20.13 -17.39
N ASN A 313 -9.34 -19.73 -17.81
CA ASN A 313 -8.84 -19.51 -19.19
C ASN A 313 -8.90 -18.04 -19.68
N THR A 314 -7.93 -17.67 -20.52
CA THR A 314 -7.48 -16.30 -20.82
C THR A 314 -8.37 -15.49 -21.78
N ASP A 315 -9.60 -15.93 -22.01
CA ASP A 315 -10.48 -15.42 -23.05
C ASP A 315 -11.65 -14.62 -22.47
N GLY A 316 -12.07 -13.56 -23.17
CA GLY A 316 -13.18 -12.70 -22.75
C GLY A 316 -12.87 -11.20 -22.69
N TRP A 317 -11.66 -10.78 -23.04
CA TRP A 317 -11.28 -9.37 -23.09
C TRP A 317 -11.97 -8.65 -24.25
N ALA A 318 -12.16 -7.35 -24.07
CA ALA A 318 -12.61 -6.45 -25.12
C ALA A 318 -11.55 -6.34 -26.25
N GLY A 319 -11.92 -5.66 -27.33
CA GLY A 319 -11.03 -5.35 -28.44
C GLY A 319 -11.44 -4.05 -29.13
N ILE A 320 -10.77 -3.72 -30.23
CA ILE A 320 -11.12 -2.59 -31.09
C ILE A 320 -11.93 -3.08 -32.31
N ALA A 321 -12.75 -2.20 -32.90
CA ALA A 321 -13.71 -2.57 -33.95
C ALA A 321 -13.08 -3.24 -35.18
N THR A 322 -11.77 -3.04 -35.41
CA THR A 322 -11.00 -3.62 -36.53
C THR A 322 -10.11 -4.79 -36.14
N GLU A 323 -9.90 -5.05 -34.85
CA GLU A 323 -9.16 -6.22 -34.35
C GLU A 323 -10.09 -7.12 -33.53
N PRO A 324 -10.64 -8.17 -34.17
CA PRO A 324 -11.46 -9.13 -33.45
C PRO A 324 -10.52 -9.98 -32.58
N GLU A 325 -10.61 -9.70 -31.27
CA GLU A 325 -10.61 -10.67 -30.17
C GLU A 325 -9.47 -10.52 -29.15
N ASN A 326 -9.89 -10.31 -27.90
CA ASN A 326 -9.22 -10.74 -26.69
C ASN A 326 -7.91 -9.99 -26.35
N LEU A 327 -7.97 -8.65 -26.33
CA LEU A 327 -6.88 -7.74 -25.98
C LEU A 327 -6.92 -7.37 -24.48
N PRO A 328 -6.06 -7.94 -23.61
CA PRO A 328 -6.12 -7.70 -22.18
C PRO A 328 -5.96 -6.22 -21.79
N GLU A 329 -5.19 -5.45 -22.55
CA GLU A 329 -5.00 -4.00 -22.37
C GLU A 329 -6.25 -3.18 -22.66
N GLU A 330 -7.19 -3.72 -23.43
CA GLU A 330 -8.46 -3.07 -23.77
C GLU A 330 -9.57 -3.35 -22.74
N GLY A 331 -9.28 -4.13 -21.70
CA GLY A 331 -10.22 -4.41 -20.62
C GLY A 331 -11.28 -5.43 -20.99
N THR A 332 -12.47 -5.29 -20.42
CA THR A 332 -13.45 -6.38 -20.30
C THR A 332 -14.76 -6.07 -21.01
N THR A 333 -15.66 -7.05 -21.13
CA THR A 333 -16.92 -6.87 -21.88
C THR A 333 -18.08 -6.39 -21.03
N THR A 334 -17.94 -6.35 -19.70
CA THR A 334 -18.94 -5.81 -18.77
C THR A 334 -18.29 -4.94 -17.70
N GLY A 335 -19.06 -3.99 -17.16
CA GLY A 335 -18.58 -3.12 -16.10
C GLY A 335 -17.71 -1.99 -16.65
N ILE A 336 -16.75 -1.54 -15.86
CA ILE A 336 -15.89 -0.40 -16.16
C ILE A 336 -14.45 -0.88 -16.36
N SER A 337 -13.82 -0.38 -17.40
CA SER A 337 -12.45 -0.72 -17.78
C SER A 337 -11.66 0.55 -18.05
N ILE A 338 -10.49 0.67 -17.43
CA ILE A 338 -9.46 1.65 -17.80
C ILE A 338 -8.32 0.89 -18.47
N GLY A 339 -8.12 1.11 -19.76
CA GLY A 339 -6.97 0.61 -20.49
C GLY A 339 -5.80 1.58 -20.39
N PHE A 340 -4.61 1.06 -20.17
CA PHE A 340 -3.33 1.76 -20.27
C PHE A 340 -2.62 1.20 -21.50
N ASP A 341 -2.66 1.96 -22.58
CA ASP A 341 -2.09 1.58 -23.87
C ASP A 341 -0.73 2.26 -24.05
N GLU A 342 0.33 1.46 -24.04
CA GLU A 342 1.70 1.95 -24.18
C GLU A 342 2.20 1.87 -25.63
N TRP A 343 1.42 1.24 -26.53
CA TRP A 343 1.86 0.90 -27.86
C TRP A 343 0.81 1.14 -28.95
N GLN A 344 1.13 2.10 -29.81
CA GLN A 344 0.39 2.33 -31.05
C GLN A 344 0.72 1.25 -32.10
N SER A 345 -0.19 0.30 -32.29
CA SER A 345 -0.11 -0.79 -33.27
C SER A 345 -0.47 -0.35 -34.71
N GLY A 346 -1.20 0.75 -34.90
CA GLY A 346 -1.60 1.31 -36.19
C GLY A 346 -1.40 2.83 -36.33
N PRO A 347 -1.64 3.45 -37.50
CA PRO A 347 -1.53 4.89 -37.65
C PRO A 347 -2.56 5.63 -36.78
N SER A 348 -2.11 6.64 -36.04
CA SER A 348 -2.96 7.62 -35.36
C SER A 348 -3.61 8.49 -36.43
N ALA A 349 -4.84 8.99 -36.24
CA ALA A 349 -5.55 9.76 -37.27
C ALA A 349 -4.96 11.15 -37.62
N ALA A 350 -3.70 11.19 -38.01
CA ALA A 350 -3.21 12.14 -38.99
C ALA A 350 -3.28 11.60 -40.43
N ASP A 351 -3.55 10.31 -40.66
CA ASP A 351 -3.55 9.75 -42.03
C ASP A 351 -4.61 8.67 -42.27
N THR A 352 -5.46 8.91 -43.28
CA THR A 352 -6.37 7.97 -43.99
C THR A 352 -7.84 7.79 -43.62
N GLY A 353 -8.39 8.47 -42.61
CA GLY A 353 -9.86 8.72 -42.53
C GLY A 353 -10.80 7.49 -42.61
N ASN A 354 -10.36 6.31 -42.15
CA ASN A 354 -11.15 5.08 -42.21
C ASN A 354 -11.00 4.15 -40.99
N TYR A 355 -10.43 4.66 -39.88
CA TYR A 355 -10.44 3.97 -38.58
C TYR A 355 -11.52 4.61 -37.72
N ASP A 356 -12.54 3.82 -37.33
CA ASP A 356 -13.65 4.28 -36.48
C ASP A 356 -13.26 4.34 -34.98
N VAL A 357 -12.01 3.96 -34.66
CA VAL A 357 -11.38 4.10 -33.34
C VAL A 357 -9.88 4.30 -33.55
N ASP A 358 -9.32 5.40 -33.07
CA ASP A 358 -7.87 5.61 -33.10
C ASP A 358 -7.21 4.75 -32.02
N ASP A 359 -6.21 3.97 -32.42
CA ASP A 359 -5.24 3.37 -31.51
C ASP A 359 -4.26 4.47 -31.07
N ILE A 360 -4.16 4.68 -29.75
CA ILE A 360 -3.37 5.76 -29.16
C ILE A 360 -2.51 5.23 -28.01
N ILE A 361 -1.32 5.80 -27.86
CA ILE A 361 -0.61 5.73 -26.59
C ILE A 361 -1.35 6.63 -25.60
N GLY A 362 -1.88 6.05 -24.54
CA GLY A 362 -2.66 6.79 -23.56
C GLY A 362 -3.54 5.93 -22.68
N MET A 363 -4.62 6.54 -22.18
CA MET A 363 -5.66 5.81 -21.45
C MET A 363 -6.95 5.75 -22.24
N SER A 364 -7.58 4.58 -22.22
CA SER A 364 -8.93 4.35 -22.71
C SER A 364 -9.88 4.13 -21.54
N LEU A 365 -11.09 4.68 -21.63
CA LEU A 365 -12.21 4.38 -20.74
C LEU A 365 -13.24 3.59 -21.53
N ARG A 366 -13.60 2.43 -21.00
CA ARG A 366 -14.61 1.54 -21.56
C ARG A 366 -15.71 1.26 -20.55
N LEU A 367 -16.93 1.18 -21.07
CA LEU A 367 -18.10 0.74 -20.33
C LEU A 367 -18.75 -0.38 -21.12
N ASP A 368 -18.90 -1.55 -20.50
CA ASP A 368 -19.53 -2.71 -21.13
C ASP A 368 -18.88 -3.08 -22.48
N GLY A 369 -17.53 -3.08 -22.48
CA GLY A 369 -16.69 -3.34 -23.64
C GLY A 369 -16.70 -2.23 -24.70
N GLN A 370 -17.56 -1.22 -24.60
CA GLN A 370 -17.63 -0.11 -25.54
C GLN A 370 -16.62 0.97 -25.16
N LEU A 371 -15.79 1.41 -26.12
CA LEU A 371 -14.95 2.60 -25.93
C LEU A 371 -15.85 3.82 -25.82
N VAL A 372 -15.68 4.56 -24.72
CA VAL A 372 -16.51 5.72 -24.39
C VAL A 372 -15.70 7.01 -24.35
N GLY A 373 -14.40 6.92 -24.11
CA GLY A 373 -13.49 8.03 -24.30
C GLY A 373 -12.04 7.59 -24.17
N GLN A 374 -11.15 8.43 -24.66
CA GLN A 374 -9.71 8.18 -24.65
C GLN A 374 -8.91 9.47 -24.49
N THR A 375 -7.65 9.36 -24.09
CA THR A 375 -6.78 10.52 -23.89
C THR A 375 -5.37 10.27 -24.41
N ALA A 376 -4.97 11.06 -25.41
CA ALA A 376 -3.63 11.00 -26.01
C ALA A 376 -2.65 11.99 -25.37
N ASN A 377 -2.94 12.50 -24.16
CA ASN A 377 -2.10 13.48 -23.48
C ASN A 377 -0.97 12.82 -22.65
N LEU A 378 -0.85 11.49 -22.71
CA LEU A 378 0.10 10.69 -21.95
C LEU A 378 1.16 10.07 -22.89
N THR A 379 1.72 10.88 -23.78
CA THR A 379 2.59 10.43 -24.89
C THR A 379 4.08 10.41 -24.58
N THR A 380 4.51 10.99 -23.45
CA THR A 380 5.91 10.94 -23.05
C THR A 380 6.25 9.51 -22.65
N LYS A 381 7.12 8.87 -23.42
CA LYS A 381 7.59 7.51 -23.12
C LYS A 381 8.66 7.57 -22.03
N ASN A 382 8.59 6.65 -21.08
CA ASN A 382 9.57 6.52 -20.00
C ASN A 382 9.77 7.85 -19.23
N GLY A 383 8.69 8.58 -19.00
CA GLY A 383 8.74 9.79 -18.17
C GLY A 383 9.06 9.45 -16.71
N ALA A 384 9.63 10.43 -16.00
CA ALA A 384 9.89 10.30 -14.56
C ALA A 384 8.61 10.01 -13.76
N LEU A 385 8.76 9.60 -12.50
CA LEU A 385 7.65 9.25 -11.63
C LEU A 385 6.58 10.35 -11.56
N ASP A 386 7.00 11.61 -11.46
CA ASP A 386 6.15 12.81 -11.38
C ASP A 386 5.79 13.42 -12.75
N ASP A 387 6.22 12.81 -13.86
CA ASP A 387 5.83 13.25 -15.19
C ASP A 387 4.39 12.83 -15.52
N VAL A 388 3.47 13.79 -15.35
CA VAL A 388 2.04 13.63 -15.61
C VAL A 388 1.68 13.50 -17.09
N THR A 389 2.66 13.61 -18.00
CA THR A 389 2.49 13.39 -19.44
C THR A 389 2.93 11.99 -19.89
N SER A 390 3.28 11.10 -18.94
CA SER A 390 3.75 9.73 -19.18
C SER A 390 2.86 8.71 -18.48
N LEU A 391 2.57 7.60 -19.16
CA LEU A 391 2.01 6.39 -18.54
C LEU A 391 3.04 5.69 -17.65
N GLN A 392 4.30 5.68 -18.08
CA GLN A 392 5.37 5.03 -17.31
C GLN A 392 5.73 5.82 -16.07
N THR A 393 6.19 5.09 -15.06
CA THR A 393 6.50 5.56 -13.69
C THR A 393 7.99 5.70 -13.45
N GLY A 394 8.78 5.78 -14.51
CA GLY A 394 10.23 5.90 -14.45
C GLY A 394 10.90 5.80 -15.83
N GLU A 395 12.17 6.19 -15.87
CA GLU A 395 12.95 6.30 -17.11
C GLU A 395 13.44 4.95 -17.67
N ASN A 396 13.47 3.91 -16.84
CA ASN A 396 13.89 2.56 -17.20
C ASN A 396 13.41 1.55 -16.14
N ALA A 397 13.61 0.25 -16.42
CA ALA A 397 13.18 -0.84 -15.56
C ALA A 397 13.78 -0.80 -14.14
N ASP A 398 14.97 -0.24 -13.98
CA ASP A 398 15.67 -0.15 -12.68
C ASP A 398 15.23 1.08 -11.85
N ASN A 399 14.42 1.98 -12.43
CA ASN A 399 14.05 3.27 -11.83
C ASN A 399 12.53 3.52 -11.87
N LEU A 400 11.72 2.47 -11.81
CA LEU A 400 10.26 2.61 -11.73
C LEU A 400 9.84 2.89 -10.29
N GLY A 401 9.06 3.95 -10.08
CA GLY A 401 8.40 4.26 -8.82
C GLY A 401 6.94 3.80 -8.78
N TRP A 402 6.29 3.99 -7.64
CA TRP A 402 4.84 3.75 -7.50
C TRP A 402 4.06 5.05 -7.61
N ALA A 403 3.05 5.07 -8.47
CA ALA A 403 2.18 6.20 -8.72
C ALA A 403 0.72 5.89 -8.42
N GLN A 404 -0.01 6.86 -7.89
CA GLN A 404 -1.41 6.67 -7.54
C GLN A 404 -2.33 6.78 -8.77
N LEU A 405 -3.24 5.82 -8.90
CA LEU A 405 -4.44 5.87 -9.74
C LEU A 405 -5.65 6.05 -8.83
N THR A 406 -6.54 6.99 -9.15
CA THR A 406 -7.88 7.03 -8.55
C THR A 406 -8.96 7.04 -9.62
N ILE A 407 -10.06 6.35 -9.36
CA ILE A 407 -11.22 6.26 -10.25
C ILE A 407 -12.48 6.47 -9.42
N SER A 408 -13.34 7.38 -9.88
CA SER A 408 -14.69 7.55 -9.37
C SER A 408 -15.64 7.36 -10.54
N ALA A 409 -16.44 6.29 -10.53
CA ALA A 409 -17.29 5.94 -11.67
C ALA A 409 -18.69 5.47 -11.26
N PRO A 410 -19.76 5.85 -12.00
CA PRO A 410 -21.12 5.44 -11.66
C PRO A 410 -21.33 3.98 -12.05
N LEU A 411 -21.96 3.19 -11.17
CA LEU A 411 -22.27 1.78 -11.43
C LEU A 411 -23.41 1.59 -12.43
N ASP A 412 -24.24 2.62 -12.62
CA ASP A 412 -25.40 2.58 -13.52
C ASP A 412 -25.03 2.67 -15.01
N GLY A 413 -23.76 2.95 -15.33
CA GLY A 413 -23.25 3.05 -16.70
C GLY A 413 -23.94 4.14 -17.54
N ALA A 414 -24.80 4.98 -16.97
CA ALA A 414 -25.71 5.82 -17.74
C ALA A 414 -25.13 7.20 -18.06
N ASN A 415 -24.08 7.63 -17.34
CA ASN A 415 -23.56 8.98 -17.48
C ASN A 415 -22.03 9.10 -17.34
N LEU A 416 -21.38 9.03 -18.49
CA LEU A 416 -19.92 9.13 -18.66
C LEU A 416 -19.33 10.48 -18.25
N SER A 417 -20.14 11.55 -18.24
CA SER A 417 -19.68 12.87 -17.76
C SER A 417 -19.35 12.91 -16.27
N ASN A 418 -19.65 11.81 -15.56
CA ASN A 418 -19.41 11.64 -14.13
C ASN A 418 -18.33 10.59 -13.83
N VAL A 419 -17.57 10.12 -14.82
CA VAL A 419 -16.35 9.34 -14.54
C VAL A 419 -15.20 10.33 -14.30
N GLN A 420 -14.52 10.17 -13.17
CA GLN A 420 -13.35 10.97 -12.81
C GLN A 420 -12.17 10.02 -12.63
N VAL A 421 -11.07 10.30 -13.31
CA VAL A 421 -9.83 9.54 -13.18
C VAL A 421 -8.70 10.50 -12.86
N THR A 422 -7.86 10.13 -11.92
CA THR A 422 -6.61 10.84 -11.60
C THR A 422 -5.45 9.87 -11.78
N TRP A 423 -4.40 10.31 -12.48
CA TRP A 423 -3.16 9.56 -12.66
C TRP A 423 -1.99 10.40 -12.17
N LYS A 424 -1.13 9.84 -11.30
CA LYS A 424 0.00 10.57 -10.68
C LYS A 424 -0.44 11.87 -9.99
N GLY A 425 -1.63 11.87 -9.39
CA GLY A 425 -2.22 13.05 -8.75
C GLY A 425 -2.77 14.12 -9.71
N ALA A 426 -2.68 13.93 -11.02
CA ALA A 426 -3.24 14.83 -12.03
C ALA A 426 -4.55 14.29 -12.64
N PRO A 427 -5.60 15.12 -12.81
CA PRO A 427 -6.83 14.70 -13.46
C PRO A 427 -6.58 14.29 -14.92
N VAL A 428 -7.16 13.16 -15.32
CA VAL A 428 -7.13 12.66 -16.69
C VAL A 428 -8.38 13.11 -17.42
N ALA A 429 -8.20 13.89 -18.48
CA ALA A 429 -9.30 14.36 -19.32
C ALA A 429 -9.49 13.42 -20.52
N PHE A 430 -10.60 12.68 -20.51
CA PHE A 430 -11.01 11.86 -21.65
C PHE A 430 -11.75 12.70 -22.69
N VAL A 431 -11.41 12.50 -23.96
CA VAL A 431 -12.18 12.99 -25.10
C VAL A 431 -13.26 11.96 -25.40
N PRO A 432 -14.56 12.33 -25.39
CA PRO A 432 -15.64 11.39 -25.71
C PRO A 432 -15.59 10.93 -27.18
N GLU A 433 -15.84 9.65 -27.41
CA GLU A 433 -15.90 9.11 -28.78
C GLU A 433 -17.16 9.58 -29.53
N PRO A 434 -17.10 9.87 -30.85
CA PRO A 434 -18.24 10.38 -31.62
C PRO A 434 -19.47 9.46 -31.55
N SER A 435 -19.26 8.13 -31.52
CA SER A 435 -20.31 7.11 -31.46
C SER A 435 -21.06 7.07 -30.11
N SER A 436 -20.38 7.43 -29.01
CA SER A 436 -20.96 7.47 -27.66
C SER A 436 -21.98 8.61 -27.48
N SER A 437 -21.80 9.72 -28.21
CA SER A 437 -22.69 10.89 -28.17
C SER A 437 -24.07 10.62 -28.80
N LEU A 438 -24.13 9.76 -29.81
CA LEU A 438 -25.37 9.32 -30.46
C LEU A 438 -26.14 8.32 -29.61
N LEU A 439 -25.44 7.41 -28.92
CA LEU A 439 -26.08 6.43 -28.03
C LEU A 439 -26.68 7.12 -26.78
N ALA A 440 -25.97 8.09 -26.20
CA ALA A 440 -26.50 8.93 -25.12
C ALA A 440 -27.73 9.75 -25.56
N ALA A 441 -27.72 10.30 -26.78
CA ALA A 441 -28.87 11.02 -27.34
C ALA A 441 -30.08 10.09 -27.60
N VAL A 442 -29.85 8.85 -28.07
CA VAL A 442 -30.90 7.85 -28.31
C VAL A 442 -31.48 7.31 -26.99
N LEU A 443 -30.65 7.05 -25.98
CA LEU A 443 -31.08 6.66 -24.64
C LEU A 443 -31.87 7.79 -23.96
N ALA A 444 -31.43 9.04 -24.07
CA ALA A 444 -32.17 10.20 -23.58
C ALA A 444 -33.53 10.37 -24.30
N LEU A 445 -33.60 10.13 -25.62
CA LEU A 445 -34.87 10.15 -26.36
C LEU A 445 -35.82 9.00 -25.96
N SER A 446 -35.28 7.84 -25.61
CA SER A 446 -36.07 6.68 -25.17
C SER A 446 -36.62 6.86 -23.74
N ALA A 447 -35.87 7.50 -22.85
CA ALA A 447 -36.31 7.87 -21.50
C ALA A 447 -37.38 8.99 -21.51
N LEU A 448 -37.43 9.82 -22.55
CA LEU A 448 -38.47 10.85 -22.73
C LEU A 448 -39.78 10.34 -23.36
N GLY A 449 -39.94 9.03 -23.58
CA GLY A 449 -41.24 8.43 -23.88
C GLY A 449 -41.90 8.87 -25.21
N LEU A 450 -41.12 9.36 -26.18
CA LEU A 450 -41.68 9.81 -27.47
C LEU A 450 -41.82 8.66 -28.49
N VAL A 451 -42.54 7.59 -28.14
CA VAL A 451 -43.03 6.62 -29.13
C VAL A 451 -44.20 7.27 -29.87
N ARG A 452 -43.90 7.95 -30.99
CA ARG A 452 -44.92 8.25 -32.00
C ARG A 452 -45.38 6.93 -32.62
N ARG A 453 -46.47 6.36 -32.08
CA ARG A 453 -47.29 5.35 -32.77
C ARG A 453 -47.71 5.93 -34.12
N ARG A 454 -47.05 5.54 -35.22
CA ARG A 454 -47.65 5.62 -36.55
C ARG A 454 -48.80 4.61 -36.59
N ARG A 455 -50.02 5.07 -36.38
CA ARG A 455 -51.21 4.32 -36.80
C ARG A 455 -51.21 4.29 -38.34
N LYS A 456 -51.28 3.09 -38.91
CA LYS A 456 -51.92 2.88 -40.20
C LYS A 456 -53.42 2.73 -39.97
#